data_AF-A0A9D4ARH2-F1
#
_entry.id   AF-A0A9D4ARH2-F1
#
_cell.length_a   1.000
_cell.length_b   1.000
_cell.length_c   1.000
_cell.angle_alpha   90.00
_cell.angle_beta   90.00
_cell.angle_gamma   90.00
#
_symmetry.space_group_name_H-M   'P 1'
#
loop_
_entity.id
_entity.type
_entity.pdbx_description
1 polymer ?
#
loop_
_entity_poly.entity_id
_entity_poly.type
_entity_poly.pdbx_seq_one_letter_code
_entity_poly.pdbx_strand_id
1 'polypeptide(L)'
;ILLLFPSSPPLPQMPFFSITKEMAIGTAVLGVAFATGVLAGKKYPFLAFGIPRSPKTLLGKGSPLWQYILDHSLREHPVLKKLRLLTLDHPWSRMMVSCDQAQLMANLAKLIKAKKAIEIGVFTGYNTLNMALVLPDDGRVVACDINEDYISIGKPLWKEAGVEHKIDLRIKPAIQTLGR
;
A
#
# COMPACT_ATOMS: atom_id res chain seq x y z
N ILE A 1 0.74 3.94 -1.07
CA ILE A 1 -0.21 4.75 -1.88
C ILE A 1 -0.97 5.66 -0.93
N LEU A 2 -0.83 6.98 -1.07
CA LEU A 2 -1.75 7.95 -0.46
C LEU A 2 -2.88 8.20 -1.46
N LEU A 3 -4.11 7.87 -1.09
CA LEU A 3 -5.29 8.21 -1.89
C LEU A 3 -5.75 9.60 -1.44
N LEU A 4 -5.70 10.59 -2.34
CA LEU A 4 -6.23 11.94 -2.09
C LEU A 4 -7.75 11.90 -2.29
N PHE A 5 -8.50 12.10 -1.20
CA PHE A 5 -9.96 12.14 -1.21
C PHE A 5 -10.46 13.57 -1.44
N PRO A 6 -11.52 13.79 -2.26
CA PRO A 6 -12.33 15.01 -2.18
C PRO A 6 -13.21 14.97 -0.91
N SER A 7 -13.51 16.15 -0.36
CA SER A 7 -14.25 16.33 0.90
C SER A 7 -15.65 15.68 0.87
N SER A 8 -15.92 14.77 1.81
CA SER A 8 -17.20 14.05 1.96
C SER A 8 -18.23 14.84 2.80
N PRO A 9 -19.55 14.70 2.54
CA PRO A 9 -20.61 15.23 3.42
C PRO A 9 -20.68 14.46 4.77
N PRO A 10 -21.35 15.02 5.80
CA PRO A 10 -21.33 14.45 7.15
C PRO A 10 -22.03 13.08 7.22
N LEU A 11 -21.41 12.16 7.98
CA LEU A 11 -21.85 10.79 8.17
C LEU A 11 -23.03 10.69 9.18
N PRO A 12 -23.94 9.72 9.00
CA PRO A 12 -25.01 9.45 9.96
C PRO A 12 -24.48 8.83 11.26
N GLN A 13 -25.17 9.12 12.37
CA GLN A 13 -24.78 8.67 13.70
C GLN A 13 -24.88 7.14 13.84
N MET A 14 -23.79 6.51 14.26
CA MET A 14 -23.70 5.08 14.55
C MET A 14 -24.14 4.76 15.99
N PRO A 15 -24.64 3.54 16.28
CA PRO A 15 -25.01 3.15 17.63
C PRO A 15 -23.77 2.92 18.52
N PHE A 16 -23.95 3.18 19.81
CA PHE A 16 -22.90 3.17 20.85
C PHE A 16 -22.41 1.73 21.14
N PHE A 17 -21.15 1.45 20.81
CA PHE A 17 -20.47 0.21 21.20
C PHE A 17 -20.02 0.29 22.68
N SER A 18 -20.32 -0.75 23.46
CA SER A 18 -19.86 -0.86 24.86
C SER A 18 -18.34 -1.08 24.91
N ILE A 19 -17.63 -0.16 25.55
CA ILE A 19 -16.18 -0.18 25.75
C ILE A 19 -15.86 -1.15 26.90
N THR A 20 -15.01 -2.16 26.64
CA THR A 20 -14.55 -3.08 27.70
C THR A 20 -13.61 -2.37 28.68
N LYS A 21 -13.59 -2.83 29.95
CA LYS A 21 -12.85 -2.17 31.04
C LYS A 21 -11.34 -2.07 30.76
N GLU A 22 -10.77 -3.03 30.03
CA GLU A 22 -9.35 -3.02 29.63
C GLU A 22 -9.04 -1.88 28.66
N MET A 23 -9.97 -1.58 27.76
CA MET A 23 -9.82 -0.51 26.77
C MET A 23 -9.92 0.87 27.45
N ALA A 24 -10.79 1.02 28.45
CA ALA A 24 -10.88 2.24 29.26
C ALA A 24 -9.61 2.53 30.07
N ILE A 25 -8.95 1.49 30.60
CA ILE A 25 -7.67 1.62 31.32
C ILE A 25 -6.55 2.06 30.36
N GLY A 26 -6.52 1.52 29.13
CA GLY A 26 -5.57 1.93 28.10
C GLY A 26 -5.67 3.41 27.72
N THR A 27 -6.90 3.94 27.57
CA THR A 27 -7.14 5.35 27.26
C THR A 27 -6.78 6.27 28.43
N ALA A 28 -7.03 5.84 29.67
CA ALA A 28 -6.69 6.62 30.86
C ALA A 28 -5.17 6.77 31.03
N VAL A 29 -4.39 5.71 30.78
CA VAL A 29 -2.92 5.76 30.86
C VAL A 29 -2.33 6.64 29.75
N LEU A 30 -2.85 6.57 28.53
CA LEU A 30 -2.43 7.45 27.44
C LEU A 30 -2.77 8.92 27.72
N GLY A 31 -3.95 9.19 28.27
CA GLY A 31 -4.41 10.54 28.61
C GLY A 31 -3.57 11.20 29.71
N VAL A 32 -3.23 10.46 30.76
CA VAL A 32 -2.36 10.95 31.84
C VAL A 32 -0.92 11.15 31.36
N ALA A 33 -0.40 10.26 30.51
CA ALA A 33 0.93 10.40 29.92
C ALA A 33 1.02 11.62 28.97
N PHE A 34 -0.04 11.90 28.21
CA PHE A 34 -0.09 13.07 27.33
C PHE A 34 -0.20 14.37 28.11
N ALA A 35 -1.07 14.43 29.13
CA ALA A 35 -1.24 15.62 29.96
C ALA A 35 0.04 15.98 30.74
N THR A 36 0.71 14.98 31.31
CA THR A 36 1.97 15.20 32.06
C THR A 36 3.15 15.54 31.15
N GLY A 37 3.22 14.95 29.95
CA GLY A 37 4.25 15.27 28.95
C GLY A 37 4.14 16.69 28.38
N VAL A 38 2.92 17.18 28.15
CA VAL A 38 2.69 18.56 27.65
C VAL A 38 2.94 19.61 28.73
N LEU A 39 2.61 19.33 30.00
CA LEU A 39 2.77 20.28 31.10
C LEU A 39 4.20 20.41 31.63
N ALA A 40 5.03 19.37 31.52
CA ALA A 40 6.35 19.35 32.15
C ALA A 40 7.54 19.68 31.22
N GLY A 41 7.30 19.92 29.93
CA GLY A 41 8.34 20.38 28.98
C GLY A 41 9.56 19.46 28.80
N LYS A 42 9.52 18.21 29.30
CA LYS A 42 10.63 17.26 29.22
C LYS A 42 10.45 16.30 28.04
N LYS A 43 11.42 16.28 27.11
CA LYS A 43 11.60 15.18 26.15
C LYS A 43 12.07 13.94 26.91
N TYR A 44 11.17 13.03 27.24
CA TYR A 44 11.59 11.70 27.69
C TYR A 44 11.88 10.80 26.48
N PRO A 45 12.95 10.00 26.54
CA PRO A 45 13.27 9.00 25.53
C PRO A 45 12.16 7.95 25.57
N PHE A 46 11.83 7.44 24.40
CA PHE A 46 10.86 6.37 24.16
C PHE A 46 11.30 5.09 24.92
N LEU A 47 11.01 5.04 26.22
CA LEU A 47 11.28 3.90 27.08
C LEU A 47 10.20 2.84 26.83
N ALA A 48 10.63 1.82 26.09
CA ALA A 48 10.53 0.42 26.51
C ALA A 48 9.19 -0.10 27.05
N PHE A 49 8.09 0.18 26.35
CA PHE A 49 6.99 -0.79 26.24
C PHE A 49 6.93 -1.27 24.79
N GLY A 50 7.86 -2.17 24.45
CA GLY A 50 7.76 -2.93 23.22
C GLY A 50 6.47 -3.75 23.27
N ILE A 51 5.47 -3.35 22.50
CA ILE A 51 4.44 -4.29 22.05
C ILE A 51 5.23 -5.44 21.43
N PRO A 52 5.09 -6.69 21.89
CA PRO A 52 5.77 -7.80 21.26
C PRO A 52 5.30 -7.81 19.80
N ARG A 53 6.21 -7.50 18.87
CA ARG A 53 5.98 -7.72 17.44
C ARG A 53 5.89 -9.22 17.27
N SER A 54 4.69 -9.78 17.33
CA SER A 54 4.43 -11.15 16.88
C SER A 54 4.89 -11.23 15.42
N PRO A 55 5.94 -12.00 15.09
CA PRO A 55 6.44 -12.06 13.73
C PRO A 55 5.75 -13.20 13.01
N LYS A 56 4.41 -13.17 12.88
CA LYS A 56 3.68 -14.11 12.04
C LYS A 56 2.49 -13.41 11.40
N THR A 57 2.59 -13.16 10.09
CA THR A 57 1.43 -13.01 9.21
C THR A 57 0.47 -14.17 9.51
N LEU A 58 -0.85 -13.93 9.54
CA LEU A 58 -1.85 -14.94 9.93
C LEU A 58 -1.69 -16.28 9.19
N LEU A 59 -1.13 -16.23 7.96
CA LEU A 59 -0.74 -17.36 7.14
C LEU A 59 0.71 -17.15 6.69
N GLY A 60 1.59 -18.12 6.94
CA GLY A 60 2.94 -18.10 6.36
C GLY A 60 2.88 -18.23 4.83
N LYS A 61 3.74 -17.51 4.11
CA LYS A 61 3.90 -17.70 2.65
C LYS A 61 4.26 -19.17 2.39
N GLY A 62 3.48 -19.83 1.54
CA GLY A 62 3.62 -21.26 1.24
C GLY A 62 2.75 -22.21 2.07
N SER A 63 1.89 -21.70 2.96
CA SER A 63 0.89 -22.56 3.62
C SER A 63 -0.15 -23.08 2.60
N PRO A 64 -0.70 -24.30 2.78
CA PRO A 64 -1.76 -24.82 1.91
C PRO A 64 -2.99 -23.89 1.86
N LEU A 65 -3.31 -23.23 2.98
CA LEU A 65 -4.42 -22.28 3.04
C LEU A 65 -4.13 -21.00 2.26
N TRP A 66 -2.89 -20.51 2.29
CA TRP A 66 -2.48 -19.39 1.45
C TRP A 66 -2.62 -19.72 -0.04
N GLN A 67 -2.15 -20.91 -0.44
CA GLN A 67 -2.27 -21.36 -1.82
C GLN A 67 -3.74 -21.49 -2.24
N TYR A 68 -4.59 -22.07 -1.37
CA TYR A 68 -6.03 -22.15 -1.60
C TYR A 68 -6.65 -20.76 -1.86
N ILE A 69 -6.30 -19.76 -1.06
CA ILE A 69 -6.78 -18.38 -1.25
C ILE A 69 -6.36 -17.87 -2.63
N LEU A 70 -5.09 -18.04 -3.02
CA LEU A 70 -4.63 -17.60 -4.33
C LEU A 70 -5.36 -18.30 -5.47
N ASP A 71 -5.50 -19.63 -5.40
CA ASP A 71 -6.11 -20.43 -6.45
C ASP A 71 -7.60 -20.07 -6.67
N HIS A 72 -8.31 -19.71 -5.60
CA HIS A 72 -9.75 -19.45 -5.66
C HIS A 72 -10.10 -17.95 -5.83
N SER A 73 -9.22 -17.04 -5.41
CA SER A 73 -9.52 -15.60 -5.42
C SER A 73 -8.68 -14.77 -6.39
N LEU A 74 -7.48 -15.20 -6.77
CA LEU A 74 -6.60 -14.41 -7.62
C LEU A 74 -7.13 -14.38 -9.07
N ARG A 75 -7.17 -13.18 -9.65
CA ARG A 75 -7.64 -12.83 -10.99
C ARG A 75 -6.63 -11.88 -11.63
N GLU A 76 -5.39 -12.36 -11.72
CA GLU A 76 -4.25 -11.58 -12.19
C GLU A 76 -4.24 -11.49 -13.73
N HIS A 77 -4.03 -10.28 -14.26
CA HIS A 77 -3.86 -10.07 -15.71
C HIS A 77 -2.62 -10.84 -16.21
N PRO A 78 -2.64 -11.46 -17.41
CA PRO A 78 -1.52 -12.26 -17.90
C PRO A 78 -0.17 -11.52 -17.92
N VAL A 79 -0.14 -10.27 -18.36
CA VAL A 79 1.08 -9.44 -18.38
C VAL A 79 1.52 -9.06 -16.96
N LEU A 80 0.58 -8.89 -16.03
CA LEU A 80 0.89 -8.63 -14.63
C LEU A 80 1.52 -9.87 -13.96
N LYS A 81 0.97 -11.06 -14.25
CA LYS A 81 1.56 -12.35 -13.85
C LYS A 81 2.96 -12.54 -14.42
N LYS A 82 3.17 -12.19 -15.69
CA LYS A 82 4.50 -12.21 -16.32
C LYS A 82 5.49 -11.31 -15.58
N LEU A 83 5.11 -10.06 -15.27
CA LEU A 83 5.96 -9.14 -14.49
C LEU A 83 6.27 -9.68 -13.11
N ARG A 84 5.29 -10.30 -12.45
CA ARG A 84 5.49 -10.93 -11.14
C ARG A 84 6.56 -12.01 -11.20
N LEU A 85 6.47 -12.92 -12.18
CA LEU A 85 7.44 -14.00 -12.33
C LEU A 85 8.84 -13.46 -12.60
N LEU A 86 9.00 -12.50 -13.52
CA LEU A 86 10.28 -11.84 -13.76
C LEU A 86 10.84 -11.14 -12.51
N THR A 87 9.97 -10.52 -11.73
CA THR A 87 10.36 -9.85 -10.48
C THR A 87 10.79 -10.85 -9.40
N LEU A 88 10.21 -12.05 -9.36
CA LEU A 88 10.56 -13.09 -8.40
C LEU A 88 12.00 -13.60 -8.60
N ASP A 89 12.51 -13.55 -9.83
CA ASP A 89 13.89 -13.93 -10.17
C ASP A 89 14.92 -12.85 -9.78
N HIS A 90 14.48 -11.63 -9.45
CA HIS A 90 15.37 -10.54 -9.05
C HIS A 90 15.92 -10.75 -7.62
N PRO A 91 17.21 -10.43 -7.32
CA PRO A 91 17.79 -10.59 -5.97
C PRO A 91 17.01 -9.88 -4.86
N TRP A 92 16.36 -8.76 -5.22
CA TRP A 92 15.54 -7.95 -4.32
C TRP A 92 14.04 -8.21 -4.42
N SER A 93 13.61 -9.36 -4.96
CA SER A 93 12.20 -9.73 -5.19
C SER A 93 11.29 -9.58 -3.98
N ARG A 94 11.85 -9.73 -2.77
CA ARG A 94 11.17 -9.52 -1.48
C ARG A 94 10.62 -8.09 -1.27
N MET A 95 11.07 -7.10 -2.05
CA MET A 95 10.53 -5.73 -2.05
C MET A 95 9.16 -5.63 -2.73
N MET A 96 8.83 -6.56 -3.62
CA MET A 96 7.55 -6.58 -4.33
C MET A 96 6.40 -6.89 -3.35
N VAL A 97 5.29 -6.16 -3.51
CA VAL A 97 4.03 -6.46 -2.84
C VAL A 97 3.52 -7.86 -3.25
N SER A 98 2.78 -8.55 -2.37
CA SER A 98 2.19 -9.84 -2.76
C SER A 98 1.02 -9.65 -3.74
N CYS A 99 0.78 -10.65 -4.59
CA CYS A 99 -0.22 -10.57 -5.66
C CYS A 99 -1.66 -10.35 -5.16
N ASP A 100 -2.02 -10.96 -4.02
CA ASP A 100 -3.29 -10.76 -3.34
C ASP A 100 -3.45 -9.33 -2.79
N GLN A 101 -2.37 -8.75 -2.23
CA GLN A 101 -2.37 -7.35 -1.77
C GLN A 101 -2.50 -6.38 -2.95
N ALA A 102 -1.79 -6.65 -4.06
CA ALA A 102 -1.95 -5.88 -5.30
C ALA A 102 -3.39 -5.95 -5.80
N GLN A 103 -3.97 -7.14 -5.90
CA GLN A 103 -5.36 -7.32 -6.31
C GLN A 103 -6.34 -6.58 -5.39
N LEU A 104 -6.14 -6.63 -4.07
CA LEU A 104 -6.97 -5.89 -3.13
C LEU A 104 -6.94 -4.39 -3.42
N MET A 105 -5.74 -3.80 -3.60
CA MET A 105 -5.61 -2.38 -3.92
C MET A 105 -6.27 -2.04 -5.26
N ALA A 106 -6.16 -2.91 -6.26
CA ALA A 106 -6.82 -2.75 -7.56
C ALA A 106 -8.35 -2.77 -7.42
N ASN A 107 -8.88 -3.69 -6.61
CA ASN A 107 -10.30 -3.78 -6.31
C ASN A 107 -10.80 -2.52 -5.58
N LEU A 108 -10.04 -2.01 -4.62
CA LEU A 108 -10.35 -0.75 -3.94
C LEU A 108 -10.35 0.43 -4.91
N ALA A 109 -9.36 0.53 -5.80
CA ALA A 109 -9.30 1.57 -6.82
C ALA A 109 -10.52 1.54 -7.75
N LYS A 110 -10.95 0.34 -8.20
CA LYS A 110 -12.19 0.16 -8.97
C LYS A 110 -13.42 0.57 -8.17
N LEU A 111 -13.53 0.14 -6.92
CA LEU A 111 -14.67 0.39 -6.04
C LEU A 111 -14.91 1.89 -5.84
N ILE A 112 -13.84 2.66 -5.61
CA ILE A 112 -13.91 4.11 -5.44
C ILE A 112 -13.92 4.89 -6.77
N LYS A 113 -13.92 4.19 -7.92
CA LYS A 113 -13.82 4.79 -9.26
C LYS A 113 -12.63 5.74 -9.38
N ALA A 114 -11.47 5.33 -8.88
CA ALA A 114 -10.26 6.12 -8.93
C ALA A 114 -9.92 6.49 -10.38
N LYS A 115 -9.54 7.76 -10.59
CA LYS A 115 -8.92 8.24 -11.85
C LYS A 115 -7.43 8.52 -11.71
N LYS A 116 -6.96 8.75 -10.49
CA LYS A 116 -5.58 9.09 -10.19
C LYS A 116 -5.07 8.21 -9.06
N ALA A 117 -3.85 7.70 -9.22
CA ALA A 117 -3.11 7.00 -8.19
C ALA A 117 -1.70 7.58 -8.08
N ILE A 118 -1.13 7.52 -6.88
CA ILE A 118 0.28 7.83 -6.67
C ILE A 118 0.96 6.66 -5.98
N GLU A 119 2.07 6.22 -6.57
CA GLU A 119 2.93 5.18 -6.05
C GLU A 119 4.29 5.76 -5.69
N ILE A 120 4.76 5.43 -4.49
CA ILE A 120 6.05 5.85 -3.95
C ILE A 120 6.82 4.58 -3.62
N GLY A 121 7.91 4.34 -4.33
CA GLY A 121 8.58 3.05 -4.40
C GLY A 121 7.90 2.16 -5.43
N VAL A 122 8.39 2.21 -6.66
CA VAL A 122 7.88 1.47 -7.82
C VAL A 122 8.58 0.13 -7.96
N PHE A 123 9.88 0.07 -7.67
CA PHE A 123 10.73 -1.09 -7.88
C PHE A 123 10.65 -1.60 -9.33
N THR A 124 10.22 -2.83 -9.59
CA THR A 124 10.00 -3.33 -10.96
C THR A 124 8.66 -2.92 -11.56
N GLY A 125 7.80 -2.21 -10.82
CA GLY A 125 6.54 -1.70 -11.35
C GLY A 125 5.37 -2.66 -11.34
N TYR A 126 5.43 -3.75 -10.56
CA TYR A 126 4.32 -4.71 -10.46
C TYR A 126 3.01 -4.03 -10.02
N ASN A 127 3.03 -3.27 -8.93
CA ASN A 127 1.84 -2.59 -8.46
C ASN A 127 1.47 -1.36 -9.29
N THR A 128 2.44 -0.69 -9.93
CA THR A 128 2.18 0.38 -10.90
C THR A 128 1.39 -0.12 -12.09
N LEU A 129 1.81 -1.26 -12.66
CA LEU A 129 1.08 -1.93 -13.74
C LEU A 129 -0.31 -2.34 -13.28
N ASN A 130 -0.43 -2.93 -12.09
CA ASN A 130 -1.71 -3.34 -11.52
C ASN A 130 -2.69 -2.16 -11.36
N MET A 131 -2.23 -0.99 -10.90
CA MET A 131 -3.06 0.22 -10.85
C MET A 131 -3.44 0.70 -12.25
N ALA A 132 -2.47 0.80 -13.16
CA ALA A 132 -2.71 1.30 -14.51
C ALA A 132 -3.73 0.45 -15.30
N LEU A 133 -3.73 -0.87 -15.08
CA LEU A 133 -4.70 -1.81 -15.68
C LEU A 133 -6.15 -1.59 -15.22
N VAL A 134 -6.37 -1.01 -14.03
CA VAL A 134 -7.72 -0.87 -13.46
C VAL A 134 -8.27 0.54 -13.53
N LEU A 135 -7.41 1.54 -13.73
CA LEU A 135 -7.83 2.91 -13.97
C LEU A 135 -8.46 3.05 -15.38
N PRO A 136 -9.41 3.99 -15.56
CA PRO A 136 -9.97 4.29 -16.88
C PRO A 136 -8.90 4.77 -17.86
N ASP A 137 -9.24 4.90 -19.14
CA ASP A 137 -8.28 5.28 -20.19
C ASP A 137 -7.71 6.70 -20.01
N ASP A 138 -8.52 7.60 -19.46
CA ASP A 138 -8.08 8.94 -19.03
C ASP A 138 -7.39 8.94 -17.64
N GLY A 139 -7.22 7.78 -17.03
CA GLY A 139 -6.62 7.62 -15.71
C GLY A 139 -5.10 7.82 -15.71
N ARG A 140 -4.54 8.15 -14.54
CA ARG A 140 -3.11 8.40 -14.38
C ARG A 140 -2.53 7.80 -13.09
N VAL A 141 -1.37 7.16 -13.21
CA VAL A 141 -0.55 6.71 -12.09
C VAL A 141 0.72 7.56 -12.07
N VAL A 142 0.90 8.38 -11.04
CA VAL A 142 2.19 9.05 -10.79
C VAL A 142 3.08 8.07 -10.03
N ALA A 143 4.14 7.59 -10.68
CA ALA A 143 4.99 6.53 -10.17
C ALA A 143 6.36 7.10 -9.80
N CYS A 144 6.71 7.11 -8.51
CA CYS A 144 7.97 7.70 -8.01
C CYS A 144 8.96 6.61 -7.59
N ASP A 145 10.15 6.64 -8.18
CA ASP A 145 11.28 5.82 -7.73
C ASP A 145 12.60 6.60 -7.84
N ILE A 146 13.65 6.08 -7.23
CA ILE A 146 15.00 6.64 -7.31
C ILE A 146 15.93 5.81 -8.19
N ASN A 147 15.59 4.54 -8.46
CA ASN A 147 16.45 3.62 -9.20
C ASN A 147 15.79 3.25 -10.54
N GLU A 148 16.41 3.66 -11.64
CA GLU A 148 15.93 3.39 -13.00
C GLU A 148 16.18 1.94 -13.45
N ASP A 149 17.23 1.28 -12.93
CA ASP A 149 17.62 -0.07 -13.34
C ASP A 149 16.51 -1.08 -13.06
N TYR A 150 15.85 -0.97 -11.89
CA TYR A 150 14.73 -1.86 -11.55
C TYR A 150 13.54 -1.67 -12.50
N ILE A 151 13.30 -0.45 -12.93
CA ILE A 151 12.15 -0.08 -13.77
C ILE A 151 12.31 -0.64 -15.19
N SER A 152 13.54 -0.82 -15.65
CA SER A 152 13.83 -1.41 -16.96
C SER A 152 13.19 -2.79 -17.15
N ILE A 153 12.95 -3.54 -16.06
CA ILE A 153 12.26 -4.83 -16.06
C ILE A 153 10.76 -4.66 -16.35
N GLY A 154 10.11 -3.68 -15.73
CA GLY A 154 8.65 -3.49 -15.82
C GLY A 154 8.17 -2.69 -17.01
N LYS A 155 8.96 -1.69 -17.43
CA LYS A 155 8.54 -0.73 -18.46
C LYS A 155 8.14 -1.38 -19.80
N PRO A 156 8.84 -2.39 -20.32
CA PRO A 156 8.40 -3.09 -21.53
C PRO A 156 7.03 -3.77 -21.37
N LEU A 157 6.72 -4.25 -20.16
CA LEU A 157 5.46 -4.93 -19.85
C LEU A 157 4.30 -3.94 -19.66
N TRP A 158 4.58 -2.70 -19.27
CA TRP A 158 3.58 -1.63 -19.28
C TRP A 158 3.12 -1.30 -20.71
N LYS A 159 4.07 -1.29 -21.65
CA LYS A 159 3.80 -1.14 -23.08
C LYS A 159 3.07 -2.35 -23.65
N GLU A 160 3.51 -3.56 -23.33
CA GLU A 160 2.85 -4.82 -23.72
C GLU A 160 1.38 -4.87 -23.24
N ALA A 161 1.11 -4.37 -22.04
CA ALA A 161 -0.24 -4.26 -21.49
C ALA A 161 -1.06 -3.09 -22.06
N GLY A 162 -0.48 -2.24 -22.91
CA GLY A 162 -1.17 -1.09 -23.51
C GLY A 162 -1.45 0.07 -22.55
N VAL A 163 -0.87 0.08 -21.35
CA VAL A 163 -1.19 1.07 -20.30
C VAL A 163 -0.06 2.06 -20.00
N GLU A 164 1.05 2.02 -20.76
CA GLU A 164 2.19 2.93 -20.58
C GLU A 164 1.76 4.41 -20.59
N HIS A 165 0.80 4.79 -21.43
CA HIS A 165 0.25 6.14 -21.51
C HIS A 165 -0.44 6.63 -20.23
N LYS A 166 -0.82 5.72 -19.31
CA LYS A 166 -1.40 6.04 -18.01
C LYS A 166 -0.33 6.28 -16.95
N ILE A 167 0.93 5.91 -17.19
CA ILE A 167 1.99 5.90 -16.17
C ILE A 167 2.91 7.11 -16.37
N ASP A 168 2.90 8.00 -15.38
CA ASP A 168 3.79 9.15 -15.28
C ASP A 168 4.93 8.82 -14.32
N LEU A 169 5.98 8.19 -14.85
CA LEU A 169 7.16 7.77 -14.11
C LEU A 169 8.09 8.94 -13.80
N ARG A 170 8.51 9.05 -12.54
CA ARG A 170 9.39 10.10 -12.02
C ARG A 170 10.59 9.47 -11.31
N ILE A 171 11.74 9.48 -11.97
CA ILE A 171 13.02 9.03 -11.40
C ILE A 171 13.67 10.18 -10.63
N LYS A 172 13.36 10.26 -9.33
CA LYS A 172 13.89 11.24 -8.36
C LYS A 172 13.29 10.95 -6.97
N PRO A 173 13.90 11.48 -5.89
CA PRO A 173 13.29 11.40 -4.56
C PRO A 173 11.83 11.88 -4.57
N ALA A 174 10.92 11.06 -4.04
CA ALA A 174 9.48 11.33 -4.11
C ALA A 174 9.08 12.69 -3.52
N ILE A 175 9.82 13.18 -2.52
CA ILE A 175 9.61 14.51 -1.93
C ILE A 175 9.70 15.64 -2.97
N GLN A 176 10.56 15.49 -3.98
CA GLN A 176 10.69 16.46 -5.09
C GLN A 176 9.54 16.35 -6.10
N THR A 177 8.81 15.24 -6.10
CA THR A 177 7.58 15.07 -6.88
C THR A 177 6.37 15.61 -6.14
N LEU A 178 6.31 15.45 -4.80
CA LEU A 178 5.18 15.84 -3.95
C LEU A 178 5.17 17.32 -3.55
N GLY A 179 6.32 17.99 -3.51
CA GLY A 179 6.43 19.40 -3.11
C GLY A 179 6.01 20.41 -4.19
N ARG A 180 5.21 19.99 -5.17
CA ARG A 180 4.69 20.82 -6.27
C ARG A 180 3.16 20.70 -6.30
#